data_AF-B3S8E9-F1
#
_entry.id   AF-B3S8E9-F1
#
_cell.length_a   1.000
_cell.length_b   1.000
_cell.length_c   1.000
_cell.angle_alpha   90.00
_cell.angle_beta   90.00
_cell.angle_gamma   90.00
#
_symmetry.space_group_name_H-M   'P 1'
#
loop_
_entity.id
_entity.type
_entity.pdbx_description
1 polymer ?
#
loop_
_entity_poly.entity_id
_entity_poly.type
_entity_poly.pdbx_seq_one_letter_code
_entity_poly.pdbx_strand_id
1 'polypeptide(L)'
;MKKNILLTLSILVLLELLSMIQAQITLKLYKYCIVGSGPGGLQMAYFLKKANRKYIVFEKNKISGSFFTHYPRHRQLLSVNKKFTGAKNAEFNLRHDWNSLLSDNASLIMPNYSDKYYPHADELVRYLNDYANQFKLNIQYDTNIVRISRVHYKKKIKFKMMDQRNTLTLCDVAIVSTGLSVPYIPPNITGIDLTEGYESISTNASDYEGQSVLILGQGNSAFETAQAISSTCNFLHMHGRGGVRLATSTHYIGDVRAVNSKVIDSYQLKTLDGLNEQDIRKMGFVKTPDNRIKDCPKTSKGDLEDDIRNSGYDRVIRCLGFQVLLKI
;
A
#
# COMPACT_ATOMS: atom_id res chain seq x y z
N MET A 1 58.90 -16.19 28.83
CA MET A 1 58.07 -15.20 28.10
C MET A 1 57.12 -15.80 27.06
N LYS A 2 57.57 -16.65 26.11
CA LYS A 2 56.70 -17.17 25.02
C LYS A 2 55.48 -18.00 25.48
N LYS A 3 55.57 -18.78 26.56
CA LYS A 3 54.45 -19.59 27.08
C LYS A 3 53.28 -18.76 27.63
N ASN A 4 53.56 -17.61 28.26
CA ASN A 4 52.51 -16.75 28.82
C ASN A 4 51.74 -15.99 27.74
N ILE A 5 52.39 -15.67 26.61
CA ILE A 5 51.77 -15.02 25.45
C ILE A 5 50.81 -15.98 24.74
N LEU A 6 51.19 -17.25 24.60
CA LEU A 6 50.33 -18.25 23.98
C LEU A 6 49.08 -18.51 24.82
N LEU A 7 49.22 -18.59 26.15
CA LEU A 7 48.09 -18.78 27.07
C LEU A 7 47.12 -17.59 27.06
N THR A 8 47.64 -16.36 27.01
CA THR A 8 46.81 -15.15 26.91
C THR A 8 46.09 -15.05 25.57
N LEU A 9 46.76 -15.37 24.46
CA LEU A 9 46.09 -15.45 23.14
C LEU A 9 44.99 -16.51 23.12
N SER A 10 45.23 -17.70 23.68
CA SER A 10 44.22 -18.75 23.76
C SER A 10 43.01 -18.34 24.59
N ILE A 11 43.23 -17.64 25.71
CA ILE A 11 42.14 -17.12 26.55
C ILE A 11 41.35 -16.01 25.83
N LEU A 12 42.03 -15.12 25.11
CA LEU A 12 41.37 -14.08 24.30
C LEU A 12 40.53 -14.68 23.17
N VAL A 13 41.06 -15.67 22.44
CA VAL A 13 40.33 -16.38 21.39
C VAL A 13 39.15 -17.16 21.98
N LEU A 14 39.31 -17.75 23.17
CA LEU A 14 38.21 -18.42 23.88
C LEU A 14 37.14 -17.43 24.35
N LEU A 15 37.52 -16.23 24.80
CA LEU A 15 36.61 -15.16 25.20
C LEU A 15 35.87 -14.56 24.00
N GLU A 16 36.52 -14.43 22.84
CA GLU A 16 35.88 -14.04 21.58
C GLU A 16 34.96 -15.14 21.05
N LEU A 17 35.35 -16.41 21.13
CA LEU A 17 34.49 -17.54 20.81
C LEU A 17 33.31 -17.62 21.78
N LEU A 18 33.51 -17.39 23.08
CA LEU A 18 32.44 -17.31 24.06
C LEU A 18 31.52 -16.13 23.78
N SER A 19 32.04 -14.95 23.43
CA SER A 19 31.21 -13.78 23.08
C SER A 19 30.46 -13.97 21.76
N MET A 20 31.04 -14.70 20.80
CA MET A 20 30.37 -15.15 19.57
C MET A 20 29.29 -16.22 19.84
N ILE A 21 29.49 -17.09 20.84
CA ILE A 21 28.48 -18.05 21.33
C ILE A 21 27.42 -17.34 22.19
N GLN A 22 27.78 -16.24 22.86
CA GLN A 22 26.91 -15.34 23.64
C GLN A 22 26.23 -14.27 22.80
N ALA A 23 26.54 -14.16 21.51
CA ALA A 23 25.54 -13.86 20.50
C ALA A 23 24.55 -15.03 20.39
N GLN A 24 24.06 -15.48 21.54
CA GLN A 24 22.86 -16.26 21.71
C GLN A 24 21.81 -15.54 20.89
N ILE A 25 21.29 -16.26 19.90
CA ILE A 25 19.99 -16.00 19.29
C ILE A 25 19.03 -15.80 20.46
N THR A 26 18.84 -14.54 20.88
CA THR A 26 18.04 -14.22 22.05
C THR A 26 16.61 -14.40 21.59
N LEU A 27 16.10 -15.61 21.81
CA LEU A 27 14.78 -16.02 21.36
C LEU A 27 13.74 -15.21 22.12
N LYS A 28 13.27 -14.11 21.51
CA LYS A 28 12.23 -13.28 22.10
C LYS A 28 10.90 -14.02 22.02
N LEU A 29 10.20 -14.11 23.15
CA LEU A 29 8.91 -14.79 23.24
C LEU A 29 7.80 -13.79 23.58
N TYR A 30 6.82 -13.67 22.67
CA TYR A 30 5.62 -12.86 22.85
C TYR A 30 4.37 -13.75 22.82
N LYS A 31 3.23 -13.21 23.28
CA LYS A 31 1.93 -13.86 23.07
C LYS A 31 1.39 -13.49 21.68
N TYR A 32 1.49 -12.22 21.32
CA TYR A 32 1.04 -11.69 20.02
C TYR A 32 2.19 -11.00 19.30
N CYS A 33 2.39 -11.32 18.02
CA CYS A 33 3.22 -10.52 17.13
C CYS A 33 2.36 -9.95 16.01
N ILE A 34 2.44 -8.64 15.82
CA ILE A 34 1.75 -7.91 14.76
C ILE A 34 2.78 -7.53 13.69
N VAL A 35 2.47 -7.74 12.41
CA VAL A 35 3.34 -7.36 11.29
C VAL A 35 2.72 -6.20 10.53
N GLY A 36 3.31 -5.02 10.66
CA GLY A 36 2.88 -3.75 10.08
C GLY A 36 2.23 -2.81 11.08
N SER A 37 2.68 -1.55 11.13
CA SER A 37 2.16 -0.47 11.98
C SER A 37 1.28 0.52 11.19
N GLY A 38 0.54 0.01 10.21
CA GLY A 38 -0.57 0.76 9.59
C GLY A 38 -1.81 0.81 10.52
N PRO A 39 -2.93 1.40 10.06
CA PRO A 39 -4.15 1.58 10.84
C PRO A 39 -4.60 0.32 11.60
N GLY A 40 -4.69 -0.82 10.91
CA GLY A 40 -5.09 -2.09 11.53
C GLY A 40 -4.09 -2.59 12.59
N GLY A 41 -2.78 -2.41 12.36
CA GLY A 41 -1.75 -2.82 13.31
C GLY A 41 -1.75 -1.96 14.57
N LEU A 42 -1.88 -0.64 14.41
CA LEU A 42 -2.00 0.30 15.54
C LEU A 42 -3.28 0.06 16.34
N GLN A 43 -4.42 -0.14 15.68
CA GLN A 43 -5.68 -0.44 16.35
C GLN A 43 -5.57 -1.72 17.21
N MET A 44 -4.93 -2.76 16.67
CA MET A 44 -4.71 -3.99 17.42
C MET A 44 -3.73 -3.82 18.57
N ALA A 45 -2.63 -3.10 18.35
CA ALA A 45 -1.66 -2.80 19.40
C ALA A 45 -2.29 -2.02 20.56
N TYR A 46 -3.17 -1.05 20.27
CA TYR A 46 -3.92 -0.30 21.28
C TYR A 46 -4.80 -1.23 22.13
N PHE A 47 -5.64 -2.07 21.52
CA PHE A 47 -6.51 -2.96 22.29
C PHE A 47 -5.73 -4.04 23.05
N LEU A 48 -4.64 -4.57 22.49
CA LEU A 48 -3.77 -5.50 23.20
C LEU A 48 -3.08 -4.83 24.39
N LYS A 49 -2.67 -3.56 24.25
CA LYS A 49 -2.14 -2.77 25.37
C LYS A 49 -3.18 -2.55 26.45
N LYS A 50 -4.38 -2.10 26.07
CA LYS A 50 -5.50 -1.86 27.00
C LYS A 50 -5.89 -3.11 27.78
N ALA A 51 -5.81 -4.28 27.15
CA ALA A 51 -6.04 -5.58 27.78
C ALA A 51 -4.80 -6.18 28.48
N ASN A 52 -3.75 -5.39 28.72
CA ASN A 52 -2.49 -5.78 29.36
C ASN A 52 -1.88 -7.07 28.78
N ARG A 53 -1.86 -7.19 27.45
CA ARG A 53 -1.31 -8.37 26.74
C ARG A 53 0.15 -8.14 26.37
N LYS A 54 0.96 -9.21 26.40
CA LYS A 54 2.34 -9.20 25.92
C LYS A 54 2.37 -9.27 24.39
N TYR A 55 2.57 -8.13 23.73
CA TYR A 55 2.64 -8.03 22.27
C TYR A 55 3.88 -7.26 21.78
N ILE A 56 4.18 -7.39 20.50
CA ILE A 56 5.11 -6.55 19.76
C ILE A 56 4.57 -6.30 18.35
N VAL A 57 4.74 -5.08 17.84
CA VAL A 57 4.49 -4.73 16.44
C VAL A 57 5.83 -4.61 15.73
N PHE A 58 5.96 -5.23 14.56
CA PHE A 58 7.12 -5.05 13.68
C PHE A 58 6.75 -4.15 12.51
N GLU A 59 7.48 -3.05 12.33
CA GLU A 59 7.31 -2.12 11.22
C GLU A 59 8.61 -2.07 10.41
N LYS A 60 8.50 -2.24 9.09
CA LYS A 60 9.67 -2.25 8.21
C LYS A 60 10.33 -0.88 8.05
N ASN A 61 9.55 0.19 8.19
CA ASN A 61 10.00 1.57 8.04
C ASN A 61 10.22 2.27 9.40
N LYS A 62 10.64 3.54 9.36
CA LYS A 62 10.94 4.36 10.55
C LYS A 62 9.73 4.93 11.27
N ILE A 63 8.57 4.91 10.61
CA ILE A 63 7.34 5.56 11.09
C ILE A 63 6.13 4.65 10.90
N SER A 64 5.10 4.91 11.71
CA SER A 64 3.79 4.30 11.54
C SER A 64 3.06 4.89 10.33
N GLY A 65 2.19 4.10 9.71
CA GLY A 65 1.44 4.56 8.54
C GLY A 65 2.29 4.89 7.31
N SER A 66 3.52 4.38 7.23
CA SER A 66 4.49 4.70 6.16
C SER A 66 3.99 4.49 4.73
N PHE A 67 3.04 3.57 4.50
CA PHE A 67 2.37 3.43 3.21
C PHE A 67 1.76 4.76 2.72
N PHE A 68 1.20 5.54 3.64
CA PHE A 68 0.53 6.79 3.33
C PHE A 68 1.48 7.96 3.11
N THR A 69 2.81 7.80 3.22
CA THR A 69 3.75 8.84 2.77
C THR A 69 3.90 8.88 1.26
N HIS A 70 3.52 7.79 0.58
CA HIS A 70 3.62 7.66 -0.87
C HIS A 70 2.25 7.55 -1.54
N TYR A 71 1.28 6.92 -0.86
CA TYR A 71 -0.06 6.70 -1.37
C TYR A 71 -1.13 7.47 -0.57
N PRO A 72 -2.28 7.79 -1.18
CA PRO A 72 -2.50 7.79 -2.63
C PRO A 72 -1.52 8.77 -3.33
N ARG A 73 -1.22 8.56 -4.62
CA ARG A 73 -0.12 9.27 -5.31
C ARG A 73 -0.37 10.77 -5.38
N HIS A 74 -1.60 11.20 -5.63
CA HIS A 74 -2.01 12.61 -5.61
C HIS A 74 -2.38 13.09 -4.21
N ARG A 75 -2.01 12.31 -3.18
CA ARG A 75 -2.00 12.68 -1.75
C ARG A 75 -3.34 13.09 -1.15
N GLN A 76 -4.46 12.94 -1.87
CA GLN A 76 -5.80 13.19 -1.33
C GLN A 76 -6.48 11.88 -0.92
N LEU A 77 -6.88 11.77 0.34
CA LEU A 77 -7.61 10.58 0.82
C LEU A 77 -9.04 10.55 0.29
N LEU A 78 -9.58 9.34 0.15
CA LEU A 78 -11.00 9.14 -0.18
C LEU A 78 -11.86 8.85 1.06
N SER A 79 -11.27 8.68 2.23
CA SER A 79 -11.97 8.52 3.51
C SER A 79 -12.57 9.85 3.97
N VAL A 80 -13.85 9.82 4.32
CA VAL A 80 -14.59 11.01 4.76
C VAL A 80 -14.12 11.47 6.14
N ASN A 81 -14.00 12.78 6.30
CA ASN A 81 -13.73 13.46 7.57
C ASN A 81 -14.78 14.56 7.78
N LYS A 82 -15.99 14.18 8.22
CA LYS A 82 -17.07 15.14 8.49
C LYS A 82 -16.99 15.62 9.93
N LYS A 83 -16.32 16.76 10.11
CA LYS A 83 -16.10 17.40 11.43
C LYS A 83 -17.38 17.84 12.14
N PHE A 84 -18.32 18.43 11.41
CA PHE A 84 -19.56 18.96 11.98
C PHE A 84 -20.76 18.12 11.57
N THR A 85 -21.30 17.36 12.53
CA THR A 85 -22.44 16.45 12.35
C THR A 85 -23.73 16.97 12.97
N GLY A 86 -23.64 18.04 13.79
CA GLY A 86 -24.75 18.53 14.61
C GLY A 86 -25.08 17.66 15.83
N ALA A 87 -24.39 16.52 16.02
CA ALA A 87 -24.61 15.61 17.13
C ALA A 87 -23.58 15.80 18.25
N LYS A 88 -24.04 15.76 19.50
CA LYS A 88 -23.17 15.77 20.69
C LYS A 88 -22.57 14.39 20.99
N ASN A 89 -23.12 13.31 20.44
CA ASN A 89 -22.66 11.94 20.68
C ASN A 89 -21.37 11.65 19.90
N ALA A 90 -20.27 11.40 20.62
CA ALA A 90 -18.96 11.15 20.01
C ALA A 90 -18.91 9.86 19.17
N GLU A 91 -19.57 8.78 19.59
CA GLU A 91 -19.62 7.52 18.83
C GLU A 91 -20.38 7.67 17.52
N PHE A 92 -21.48 8.43 17.53
CA PHE A 92 -22.20 8.80 16.31
C PHE A 92 -21.29 9.60 15.38
N ASN A 93 -20.51 10.53 15.91
CA ASN A 93 -19.59 11.35 15.11
C ASN A 93 -18.53 10.50 14.40
N LEU A 94 -18.03 9.43 15.04
CA LEU A 94 -17.09 8.49 14.43
C LEU A 94 -17.66 7.76 13.20
N ARG A 95 -18.99 7.66 13.03
CA ARG A 95 -19.58 7.10 11.79
C ARG A 95 -19.34 7.98 10.56
N HIS A 96 -19.03 9.25 10.77
CA HIS A 96 -18.76 10.23 9.74
C HIS A 96 -17.28 10.64 9.69
N ASP A 97 -16.44 9.99 10.47
CA ASP A 97 -14.99 10.07 10.43
C ASP A 97 -14.42 8.68 10.12
N TRP A 98 -14.01 8.49 8.87
CA TRP A 98 -13.53 7.22 8.36
C TRP A 98 -12.01 7.06 8.47
N ASN A 99 -11.35 7.94 9.25
CA ASN A 99 -9.89 7.97 9.39
C ASN A 99 -9.45 7.62 10.82
N SER A 100 -10.20 8.06 11.82
CA SER A 100 -9.81 7.87 13.22
C SER A 100 -9.80 6.39 13.64
N LEU A 101 -8.75 6.03 14.35
CA LEU A 101 -8.68 4.81 15.13
C LEU A 101 -9.44 4.98 16.45
N LEU A 102 -10.10 3.92 16.88
CA LEU A 102 -10.87 3.89 18.12
C LEU A 102 -9.92 4.00 19.31
N SER A 103 -10.20 4.93 20.23
CA SER A 103 -9.49 5.06 21.49
C SER A 103 -10.34 5.72 22.58
N ASP A 104 -9.83 5.75 23.82
CA ASP A 104 -10.41 6.49 24.94
C ASP A 104 -9.94 7.95 25.00
N ASN A 105 -9.04 8.38 24.12
CA ASN A 105 -8.64 9.78 24.01
C ASN A 105 -9.51 10.51 22.97
N ALA A 106 -10.51 11.25 23.46
CA ALA A 106 -11.44 12.00 22.61
C ALA A 106 -10.78 13.11 21.76
N SER A 107 -9.57 13.56 22.13
CA SER A 107 -8.83 14.57 21.36
C SER A 107 -8.09 13.96 20.17
N LEU A 108 -7.88 12.64 20.16
CA LEU A 108 -7.07 11.96 19.15
C LEU A 108 -7.96 11.43 18.02
N ILE A 109 -8.55 12.37 17.28
CA ILE A 109 -9.44 12.13 16.15
C ILE A 109 -9.05 12.99 14.95
N MET A 110 -9.24 12.48 13.73
CA MET A 110 -8.89 13.13 12.47
C MET A 110 -9.49 14.54 12.29
N PRO A 111 -10.70 14.88 12.79
CA PRO A 111 -11.24 16.24 12.75
C PRO A 111 -10.39 17.30 13.46
N ASN A 112 -9.46 16.90 14.34
CA ASN A 112 -8.50 17.80 14.97
C ASN A 112 -7.20 17.95 14.15
N TYR A 113 -7.03 17.16 13.10
CA TYR A 113 -5.88 17.18 12.21
C TYR A 113 -6.19 17.89 10.89
N SER A 114 -7.43 17.78 10.40
CA SER A 114 -7.85 18.43 9.16
C SER A 114 -9.30 18.90 9.21
N ASP A 115 -9.54 20.08 8.63
CA ASP A 115 -10.89 20.61 8.36
C ASP A 115 -11.44 20.16 6.99
N LYS A 116 -10.61 19.51 6.16
CA LYS A 116 -11.03 19.06 4.83
C LYS A 116 -11.91 17.81 4.94
N TYR A 117 -12.95 17.76 4.14
CA TYR A 117 -13.84 16.59 4.04
C TYR A 117 -13.11 15.34 3.52
N TYR A 118 -12.14 15.55 2.64
CA TYR A 118 -11.17 14.57 2.14
C TYR A 118 -9.77 15.05 2.51
N PRO A 119 -9.20 14.61 3.64
CA PRO A 119 -7.94 15.11 4.12
C PRO A 119 -6.77 14.81 3.17
N HIS A 120 -5.70 15.61 3.29
CA HIS A 120 -4.41 15.27 2.70
C HIS A 120 -3.82 14.05 3.43
N ALA A 121 -3.12 13.17 2.71
CA ALA A 121 -2.57 11.92 3.23
C ALA A 121 -1.53 12.15 4.34
N ASP A 122 -0.80 13.28 4.29
CA ASP A 122 0.16 13.65 5.33
C ASP A 122 -0.50 13.86 6.70
N GLU A 123 -1.75 14.32 6.73
CA GLU A 123 -2.49 14.46 7.99
C GLU A 123 -2.77 13.10 8.63
N LEU A 124 -3.04 12.07 7.81
CA LEU A 124 -3.21 10.71 8.30
C LEU A 124 -1.88 10.13 8.78
N VAL A 125 -0.77 10.42 8.10
CA VAL A 125 0.58 10.03 8.57
C VAL A 125 0.88 10.66 9.93
N ARG A 126 0.63 11.96 10.08
CA ARG A 126 0.80 12.68 11.35
C ARG A 126 -0.05 12.08 12.45
N TYR A 127 -1.34 11.88 12.19
CA TYR A 127 -2.30 11.26 13.10
C TYR A 127 -1.86 9.88 13.59
N LEU A 128 -1.45 8.97 12.68
CA LEU A 128 -1.08 7.61 13.04
C LEU A 128 0.20 7.56 13.90
N ASN A 129 1.15 8.46 13.68
CA ASN A 129 2.36 8.55 14.49
C ASN A 129 2.06 9.15 15.88
N ASP A 130 1.25 10.20 15.95
CA ASP A 130 0.78 10.74 17.23
C ASP A 130 0.01 9.69 18.03
N TYR A 131 -0.81 8.87 17.36
CA TYR A 131 -1.53 7.77 17.98
C TYR A 131 -0.59 6.72 18.58
N ALA A 132 0.42 6.31 17.83
CA ALA A 132 1.44 5.38 18.33
C ALA A 132 2.19 5.95 19.55
N ASN A 133 2.57 7.23 19.50
CA ASN A 133 3.34 7.92 20.53
C ASN A 133 2.51 8.18 21.80
N GLN A 134 1.30 8.72 21.66
CA GLN A 134 0.41 9.07 22.76
C GLN A 134 0.09 7.85 23.62
N PHE A 135 -0.21 6.71 22.98
CA PHE A 135 -0.47 5.46 23.69
C PHE A 135 0.78 4.65 24.00
N LYS A 136 1.98 5.13 23.65
CA LYS A 136 3.27 4.46 23.85
C LYS A 136 3.21 2.99 23.41
N LEU A 137 2.71 2.75 22.19
CA LEU A 137 2.52 1.40 21.68
C LEU A 137 3.88 0.70 21.50
N ASN A 138 3.93 -0.63 21.74
CA ASN A 138 5.17 -1.39 21.65
C ASN A 138 5.48 -1.75 20.19
N ILE A 139 6.12 -0.82 19.48
CA ILE A 139 6.46 -0.94 18.06
C ILE A 139 7.98 -0.99 17.90
N GLN A 140 8.47 -1.98 17.17
CA GLN A 140 9.85 -2.10 16.74
C GLN A 140 9.93 -1.69 15.27
N TYR A 141 10.36 -0.45 15.03
CA TYR A 141 10.63 0.12 13.71
C TYR A 141 11.88 -0.49 13.06
N ASP A 142 12.10 -0.18 11.78
CA ASP A 142 13.22 -0.67 10.97
C ASP A 142 13.39 -2.20 11.03
N THR A 143 12.28 -2.93 11.15
CA THR A 143 12.24 -4.39 11.32
C THR A 143 11.28 -5.01 10.31
N ASN A 144 11.85 -5.51 9.21
CA ASN A 144 11.13 -6.16 8.14
C ASN A 144 11.05 -7.67 8.41
N ILE A 145 9.86 -8.18 8.72
CA ILE A 145 9.64 -9.62 8.85
C ILE A 145 9.60 -10.25 7.47
N VAL A 146 10.66 -10.99 7.14
CA VAL A 146 10.85 -11.62 5.82
C VAL A 146 10.20 -13.00 5.72
N ARG A 147 10.03 -13.69 6.86
CA ARG A 147 9.46 -15.04 6.88
C ARG A 147 8.68 -15.30 8.16
N ILE A 148 7.52 -15.93 7.99
CA ILE A 148 6.71 -16.48 9.07
C ILE A 148 6.60 -17.99 8.84
N SER A 149 6.77 -18.80 9.88
CA SER A 149 6.65 -20.26 9.78
C SER A 149 6.08 -20.84 11.07
N ARG A 150 5.40 -21.98 11.00
CA ARG A 150 4.97 -22.72 12.18
C ARG A 150 6.13 -23.59 12.68
N VAL A 151 6.32 -23.63 14.00
CA VAL A 151 7.34 -24.46 14.65
C VAL A 151 6.79 -25.11 15.91
N HIS A 152 7.29 -26.29 16.24
CA HIS A 152 7.04 -26.92 17.54
C HIS A 152 8.06 -26.40 18.56
N TYR A 153 7.57 -25.81 19.64
CA TYR A 153 8.40 -25.34 20.75
C TYR A 153 7.73 -25.72 22.08
N LYS A 154 8.45 -26.48 22.91
CA LYS A 154 7.95 -27.00 24.21
C LYS A 154 6.58 -27.69 24.08
N LYS A 155 6.44 -28.61 23.11
CA LYS A 155 5.21 -29.37 22.80
C LYS A 155 4.01 -28.53 22.36
N LYS A 156 4.19 -27.25 22.03
CA LYS A 156 3.15 -26.37 21.48
C LYS A 156 3.55 -25.83 20.11
N ILE A 157 2.57 -25.64 19.23
CA ILE A 157 2.80 -24.95 17.95
C ILE A 157 2.89 -23.45 18.24
N LYS A 158 3.93 -22.80 17.71
CA LYS A 158 4.13 -21.35 17.73
C LYS A 158 4.43 -20.84 16.33
N PHE A 159 4.26 -19.54 16.13
CA PHE A 159 4.75 -18.86 14.94
C PHE A 159 6.17 -18.35 15.19
N LYS A 160 7.07 -18.69 14.28
CA LYS A 160 8.44 -18.17 14.21
C LYS A 160 8.50 -17.10 13.13
N MET A 161 8.83 -15.89 13.55
CA MET A 161 9.10 -14.74 12.68
C MET A 161 10.60 -14.53 12.57
N MET A 162 11.07 -14.30 11.34
CA MET A 162 12.46 -13.96 11.04
C MET A 162 12.50 -12.57 10.41
N ASP A 163 13.33 -11.69 10.95
CA ASP A 163 13.56 -10.36 10.38
C ASP A 163 14.67 -10.36 9.32
N GLN A 164 14.91 -9.20 8.70
CA GLN A 164 15.94 -9.01 7.67
C GLN A 164 17.38 -9.18 8.18
N ARG A 165 17.58 -9.25 9.49
CA ARG A 165 18.88 -9.45 10.16
C ARG A 165 19.02 -10.88 10.71
N ASN A 166 18.12 -11.79 10.33
CA ASN A 166 18.03 -13.15 10.83
C ASN A 166 17.71 -13.26 12.34
N THR A 167 17.20 -12.19 12.97
CA THR A 167 16.71 -12.25 14.35
C THR A 167 15.42 -13.06 14.40
N LEU A 168 15.35 -14.01 15.33
CA LEU A 168 14.19 -14.88 15.50
C LEU A 168 13.31 -14.42 16.67
N THR A 169 12.01 -14.30 16.41
CA THR A 169 10.97 -14.07 17.43
C THR A 169 9.94 -15.19 17.37
N LEU A 170 9.50 -15.67 18.54
CA LEU A 170 8.38 -16.61 18.65
C LEU A 170 7.14 -15.94 19.25
N CYS A 171 5.97 -16.29 18.72
CA CYS A 171 4.70 -15.94 19.32
C CYS A 171 3.65 -17.04 19.25
N ASP A 172 2.62 -16.92 20.09
CA ASP A 172 1.45 -17.81 20.05
C ASP A 172 0.51 -17.43 18.91
N VAL A 173 0.33 -16.13 18.67
CA VAL A 173 -0.57 -15.58 17.65
C VAL A 173 0.19 -14.61 16.76
N ALA A 174 0.12 -14.83 15.45
CA ALA A 174 0.59 -13.89 14.44
C ALA A 174 -0.59 -13.11 13.86
N ILE A 175 -0.51 -11.78 13.89
CA ILE A 175 -1.50 -10.87 13.30
C ILE A 175 -0.84 -10.17 12.12
N VAL A 176 -1.35 -10.39 10.92
CA VAL A 176 -0.79 -9.80 9.69
C VAL A 176 -1.59 -8.55 9.36
N SER A 177 -0.95 -7.38 9.49
CA SER A 177 -1.53 -6.05 9.24
C SER A 177 -0.71 -5.24 8.22
N THR A 178 -0.15 -5.93 7.23
CA THR A 178 0.71 -5.34 6.19
C THR A 178 -0.05 -4.61 5.09
N GLY A 179 -1.37 -4.81 4.99
CA GLY A 179 -2.17 -4.33 3.87
C GLY A 179 -1.75 -4.91 2.51
N LEU A 180 -2.29 -4.33 1.44
CA LEU A 180 -1.87 -4.58 0.06
C LEU A 180 -0.82 -3.52 -0.30
N SER A 181 0.37 -3.96 -0.71
CA SER A 181 1.49 -3.03 -0.95
C SER A 181 2.39 -3.39 -2.13
N VAL A 182 2.15 -4.55 -2.76
CA VAL A 182 2.88 -4.96 -3.96
C VAL A 182 2.02 -4.65 -5.17
N PRO A 183 2.46 -3.82 -6.14
CA PRO A 183 1.71 -3.58 -7.37
C PRO A 183 1.38 -4.91 -8.08
N TYR A 184 0.14 -5.04 -8.56
CA TYR A 184 -0.26 -6.20 -9.35
C TYR A 184 0.11 -5.99 -10.82
N ILE A 185 1.01 -6.82 -11.32
CA ILE A 185 1.39 -6.87 -12.73
C ILE A 185 0.82 -8.18 -13.31
N PRO A 186 -0.14 -8.11 -14.25
CA PRO A 186 -0.76 -9.31 -14.81
C PRO A 186 0.27 -10.14 -15.61
N PRO A 187 0.37 -11.45 -15.35
CA PRO A 187 1.25 -12.31 -16.14
C PRO A 187 0.68 -12.51 -17.56
N ASN A 188 1.55 -12.88 -18.50
CA ASN A 188 1.18 -13.31 -19.86
C ASN A 188 0.49 -12.23 -20.72
N ILE A 189 0.81 -10.95 -20.48
CA ILE A 189 0.42 -9.85 -21.36
C ILE A 189 1.66 -9.40 -22.15
N THR A 190 1.62 -9.57 -23.46
CA THR A 190 2.70 -9.17 -24.36
C THR A 190 2.94 -7.66 -24.24
N GLY A 191 4.19 -7.26 -24.04
CA GLY A 191 4.58 -5.85 -23.93
C GLY A 191 4.14 -5.13 -22.65
N ILE A 192 3.71 -5.85 -21.59
CA ILE A 192 3.37 -5.23 -20.31
C ILE A 192 4.53 -4.44 -19.69
N ASP A 193 5.77 -4.82 -20.01
CA ASP A 193 6.99 -4.14 -19.56
C ASP A 193 7.17 -2.75 -20.18
N LEU A 194 6.43 -2.43 -21.25
CA LEU A 194 6.37 -1.08 -21.83
C LEU A 194 5.51 -0.12 -20.98
N THR A 195 4.81 -0.63 -19.96
CA THR A 195 3.89 0.16 -19.13
C THR A 195 4.54 0.71 -17.86
N GLU A 196 4.17 1.93 -17.50
CA GLU A 196 4.57 2.60 -16.26
C GLU A 196 3.61 2.25 -15.12
N GLY A 197 4.12 2.14 -13.90
CA GLY A 197 3.34 1.78 -12.72
C GLY A 197 2.73 2.97 -12.01
N TYR A 198 1.49 2.85 -11.52
CA TYR A 198 0.92 3.83 -10.57
C TYR A 198 1.87 4.11 -9.40
N GLU A 199 2.65 3.11 -8.96
CA GLU A 199 3.67 3.27 -7.92
C GLU A 199 4.81 4.24 -8.26
N SER A 200 5.07 4.49 -9.55
CA SER A 200 6.24 5.21 -10.04
C SER A 200 5.94 6.41 -10.94
N ILE A 201 4.69 6.61 -11.36
CA ILE A 201 4.33 7.72 -12.26
C ILE A 201 4.61 9.09 -11.62
N SER A 202 4.86 10.08 -12.48
CA SER A 202 4.87 11.48 -12.05
C SER A 202 3.46 11.92 -11.66
N THR A 203 3.38 12.71 -10.60
CA THR A 203 2.14 13.35 -10.13
C THR A 203 2.01 14.79 -10.60
N ASN A 204 3.02 15.31 -11.33
CA ASN A 204 2.98 16.63 -11.94
C ASN A 204 2.23 16.57 -13.27
N ALA A 205 1.15 17.34 -13.40
CA ALA A 205 0.32 17.33 -14.60
C ALA A 205 1.08 17.82 -15.86
N SER A 206 2.05 18.72 -15.70
CA SER A 206 2.86 19.25 -16.81
C SER A 206 3.71 18.19 -17.50
N ASP A 207 4.05 17.10 -16.81
CA ASP A 207 4.83 16.00 -17.40
C ASP A 207 4.04 15.20 -18.45
N TYR A 208 2.74 15.48 -18.57
CA TYR A 208 1.80 14.86 -19.51
C TYR A 208 1.26 15.85 -20.56
N GLU A 209 1.81 17.07 -20.61
CA GLU A 209 1.35 18.10 -21.53
C GLU A 209 1.42 17.65 -23.00
N GLY A 210 0.28 17.71 -23.69
CA GLY A 210 0.15 17.31 -25.10
C GLY A 210 0.28 15.81 -25.38
N GLN A 211 0.45 14.98 -24.35
CA GLN A 211 0.61 13.52 -24.51
C GLN A 211 -0.73 12.81 -24.61
N SER A 212 -0.75 11.72 -25.38
CA SER A 212 -1.86 10.76 -25.38
C SER A 212 -1.56 9.65 -24.37
N VAL A 213 -2.44 9.45 -23.39
CA VAL A 213 -2.19 8.54 -22.26
C VAL A 213 -3.28 7.49 -22.18
N LEU A 214 -2.86 6.23 -22.04
CA LEU A 214 -3.75 5.10 -21.73
C LEU A 214 -3.57 4.69 -20.27
N ILE A 215 -4.64 4.73 -19.48
CA ILE A 215 -4.67 4.21 -18.11
C ILE A 215 -5.34 2.84 -18.09
N LEU A 216 -4.62 1.84 -17.59
CA LEU A 216 -5.12 0.49 -17.40
C LEU A 216 -5.73 0.36 -16.00
N GLY A 217 -7.05 0.20 -15.95
CA GLY A 217 -7.84 0.10 -14.73
C GLY A 217 -8.95 1.15 -14.68
N GLN A 218 -9.98 0.85 -13.89
CA GLN A 218 -11.13 1.72 -13.62
C GLN A 218 -11.43 1.78 -12.11
N GLY A 219 -10.42 1.53 -11.28
CA GLY A 219 -10.52 1.71 -9.82
C GLY A 219 -10.20 3.14 -9.39
N ASN A 220 -10.28 3.40 -8.08
CA ASN A 220 -10.03 4.73 -7.52
C ASN A 220 -8.65 5.31 -7.87
N SER A 221 -7.58 4.51 -7.91
CA SER A 221 -6.24 4.97 -8.31
C SER A 221 -6.16 5.39 -9.78
N ALA A 222 -6.88 4.69 -10.66
CA ALA A 222 -6.97 5.01 -12.07
C ALA A 222 -7.69 6.35 -12.26
N PHE A 223 -8.85 6.52 -11.63
CA PHE A 223 -9.64 7.76 -11.71
C PHE A 223 -8.97 8.96 -11.03
N GLU A 224 -8.26 8.74 -9.92
CA GLU A 224 -7.42 9.77 -9.28
C GLU A 224 -6.33 10.26 -10.25
N THR A 225 -5.62 9.33 -10.89
CA THR A 225 -4.57 9.64 -11.89
C THR A 225 -5.17 10.37 -13.08
N ALA A 226 -6.25 9.82 -13.63
CA ALA A 226 -6.94 10.35 -14.79
C ALA A 226 -7.37 11.81 -14.54
N GLN A 227 -8.02 12.08 -13.41
CA GLN A 227 -8.45 13.42 -13.05
C GLN A 227 -7.29 14.42 -12.87
N ALA A 228 -6.14 13.95 -12.40
CA ALA A 228 -4.98 14.82 -12.21
C ALA A 228 -4.33 15.27 -13.53
N ILE A 229 -4.42 14.46 -14.58
CA ILE A 229 -3.74 14.70 -15.86
C ILE A 229 -4.70 15.06 -17.01
N SER A 230 -6.02 14.94 -16.81
CA SER A 230 -7.00 15.10 -17.90
C SER A 230 -6.99 16.48 -18.54
N SER A 231 -6.60 17.54 -17.81
CA SER A 231 -6.54 18.89 -18.37
C SER A 231 -5.27 19.20 -19.15
N THR A 232 -4.25 18.32 -19.11
CA THR A 232 -2.95 18.54 -19.78
C THR A 232 -2.71 17.56 -20.92
N CYS A 233 -3.33 16.37 -20.88
CA CYS A 233 -3.24 15.38 -21.95
C CYS A 233 -3.99 15.84 -23.21
N ASN A 234 -3.56 15.33 -24.38
CA ASN A 234 -4.29 15.46 -25.64
C ASN A 234 -5.47 14.47 -25.71
N PHE A 235 -5.17 13.19 -25.47
CA PHE A 235 -6.17 12.12 -25.34
C PHE A 235 -5.92 11.36 -24.03
N LEU A 236 -6.97 11.11 -23.27
CA LEU A 236 -6.90 10.30 -22.06
C LEU A 236 -7.92 9.16 -22.15
N HIS A 237 -7.40 7.95 -22.36
CA HIS A 237 -8.23 6.75 -22.42
C HIS A 237 -8.03 5.90 -21.18
N MET A 238 -9.10 5.27 -20.70
CA MET A 238 -9.04 4.31 -19.62
C MET A 238 -9.61 2.98 -20.07
N HIS A 239 -8.95 1.89 -19.67
CA HIS A 239 -9.35 0.54 -20.03
C HIS A 239 -9.63 -0.29 -18.78
N GLY A 240 -10.86 -0.78 -18.60
CA GLY A 240 -11.20 -1.66 -17.49
C GLY A 240 -12.02 -2.86 -17.90
N ARG A 241 -12.14 -3.83 -16.98
CA ARG A 241 -12.70 -5.17 -17.26
C ARG A 241 -14.21 -5.18 -17.57
N GLY A 242 -14.93 -4.09 -17.31
CA GLY A 242 -16.37 -3.97 -17.49
C GLY A 242 -16.83 -2.60 -17.01
N GLY A 243 -18.15 -2.40 -16.91
CA GLY A 243 -18.73 -1.11 -16.53
C GLY A 243 -18.14 -0.46 -15.29
N VAL A 244 -17.89 0.85 -15.37
CA VAL A 244 -17.45 1.66 -14.24
C VAL A 244 -18.51 1.61 -13.14
N ARG A 245 -18.13 1.11 -11.97
CA ARG A 245 -18.99 1.07 -10.79
C ARG A 245 -18.81 2.35 -9.99
N LEU A 246 -19.89 3.09 -9.78
CA LEU A 246 -19.91 4.30 -8.98
C LEU A 246 -20.36 4.01 -7.55
N ALA A 247 -19.60 4.47 -6.57
CA ALA A 247 -19.92 4.31 -5.16
C ALA A 247 -21.27 4.95 -4.79
N THR A 248 -21.69 6.00 -5.51
CA THR A 248 -23.01 6.64 -5.35
C THR A 248 -24.18 5.76 -5.77
N SER A 249 -23.95 4.79 -6.65
CA SER A 249 -24.96 3.82 -7.09
C SER A 249 -24.90 2.53 -6.27
N THR A 250 -23.68 2.05 -5.99
CA THR A 250 -23.48 0.75 -5.35
C THR A 250 -23.49 0.79 -3.82
N HIS A 251 -23.38 1.98 -3.23
CA HIS A 251 -23.18 2.19 -1.79
C HIS A 251 -21.92 1.50 -1.23
N TYR A 252 -20.99 1.12 -2.11
CA TYR A 252 -19.73 0.48 -1.73
C TYR A 252 -18.56 1.42 -1.96
N ILE A 253 -17.82 1.73 -0.90
CA ILE A 253 -16.74 2.74 -0.92
C ILE A 253 -15.51 2.31 -1.75
N GLY A 254 -15.37 1.00 -2.02
CA GLY A 254 -14.29 0.48 -2.86
C GLY A 254 -14.49 0.79 -4.35
N ASP A 255 -15.72 1.10 -4.76
CA ASP A 255 -16.06 1.54 -6.11
C ASP A 255 -15.66 3.02 -6.31
N VAL A 256 -15.74 3.52 -7.56
CA VAL A 256 -15.22 4.84 -7.93
C VAL A 256 -15.97 5.93 -7.18
N ARG A 257 -15.22 6.79 -6.49
CA ARG A 257 -15.78 7.91 -5.72
C ARG A 257 -16.07 9.09 -6.64
N ALA A 258 -17.20 9.76 -6.39
CA ALA A 258 -17.62 10.93 -7.17
C ALA A 258 -16.59 12.08 -7.19
N VAL A 259 -15.75 12.19 -6.16
CA VAL A 259 -14.66 13.18 -6.12
C VAL A 259 -13.60 12.97 -7.21
N ASN A 260 -13.49 11.74 -7.75
CA ASN A 260 -12.55 11.36 -8.79
C ASN A 260 -13.24 11.08 -10.15
N SER A 261 -14.56 11.33 -10.28
CA SER A 261 -15.32 10.91 -11.46
C SER A 261 -15.38 11.95 -12.59
N LYS A 262 -14.56 13.02 -12.54
CA LYS A 262 -14.59 14.11 -13.54
C LYS A 262 -14.37 13.59 -14.97
N VAL A 263 -13.52 12.59 -15.15
CA VAL A 263 -13.22 12.00 -16.46
C VAL A 263 -14.43 11.29 -17.07
N ILE A 264 -15.38 10.83 -16.25
CA ILE A 264 -16.65 10.27 -16.74
C ILE A 264 -17.48 11.36 -17.41
N ASP A 265 -17.54 12.55 -16.82
CA ASP A 265 -18.25 13.69 -17.40
C ASP A 265 -17.63 14.08 -18.75
N SER A 266 -16.30 14.20 -18.79
CA SER A 266 -15.53 14.47 -20.02
C SER A 266 -15.81 13.44 -21.13
N TYR A 267 -15.79 12.15 -20.80
CA TYR A 267 -16.14 11.08 -21.73
C TYR A 267 -17.58 11.22 -22.26
N GLN A 268 -18.55 11.41 -21.37
CA GLN A 268 -19.98 11.51 -21.74
C GLN A 268 -20.27 12.77 -22.58
N LEU A 269 -19.56 13.85 -22.32
CA LEU A 269 -19.66 15.12 -23.04
C LEU A 269 -18.76 15.17 -24.30
N LYS A 270 -18.10 14.06 -24.64
CA LYS A 270 -17.30 13.85 -25.85
C LYS A 270 -16.09 14.79 -25.97
N THR A 271 -15.46 15.13 -24.85
CA THR A 271 -14.25 15.96 -24.79
C THR A 271 -12.98 15.11 -24.85
N LEU A 272 -12.86 14.28 -25.90
CA LEU A 272 -11.69 13.46 -26.29
C LEU A 272 -11.21 12.39 -25.28
N ASP A 273 -11.74 12.38 -24.06
CA ASP A 273 -11.51 11.30 -23.10
C ASP A 273 -12.32 10.05 -23.48
N GLY A 274 -11.78 8.87 -23.16
CA GLY A 274 -12.36 7.59 -23.58
C GLY A 274 -12.42 6.57 -22.44
N LEU A 275 -13.55 5.87 -22.29
CA LEU A 275 -13.68 4.74 -21.39
C LEU A 275 -13.96 3.47 -22.21
N ASN A 276 -13.05 2.51 -22.17
CA ASN A 276 -13.19 1.23 -22.85
C ASN A 276 -13.40 0.10 -21.83
N GLU A 277 -14.32 -0.81 -22.17
CA GLU A 277 -14.72 -1.95 -21.36
C GLU A 277 -14.30 -3.24 -22.06
N GLN A 278 -13.06 -3.65 -21.82
CA GLN A 278 -12.55 -4.91 -22.31
C GLN A 278 -11.55 -5.51 -21.31
N ASP A 279 -11.41 -6.83 -21.33
CA ASP A 279 -10.45 -7.49 -20.46
C ASP A 279 -9.05 -7.31 -21.02
N ILE A 280 -8.19 -6.58 -20.30
CA ILE A 280 -6.79 -6.34 -20.68
C ILE A 280 -6.02 -7.62 -21.02
N ARG A 281 -6.41 -8.78 -20.48
CA ARG A 281 -5.78 -10.08 -20.82
C ARG A 281 -5.92 -10.44 -22.30
N LYS A 282 -6.93 -9.88 -22.97
CA LYS A 282 -7.20 -10.00 -24.40
C LYS A 282 -6.44 -8.96 -25.23
N MET A 283 -5.48 -8.25 -24.65
CA MET A 283 -4.65 -7.26 -25.35
C MET A 283 -3.17 -7.56 -25.18
N GLY A 284 -2.36 -6.95 -26.04
CA GLY A 284 -0.93 -6.78 -25.87
C GLY A 284 -0.52 -5.35 -26.25
N PHE A 285 0.70 -4.97 -25.90
CA PHE A 285 1.26 -3.67 -26.18
C PHE A 285 2.49 -3.81 -27.08
N VAL A 286 2.56 -2.98 -28.12
CA VAL A 286 3.67 -2.98 -29.07
C VAL A 286 4.20 -1.57 -29.21
N LYS A 287 5.52 -1.44 -29.21
CA LYS A 287 6.19 -0.17 -29.44
C LYS A 287 6.32 0.09 -30.94
N THR A 288 5.87 1.25 -31.40
CA THR A 288 5.90 1.63 -32.80
C THR A 288 7.21 2.34 -33.17
N PRO A 289 7.54 2.48 -34.47
CA PRO A 289 8.77 3.15 -34.93
C PRO A 289 8.89 4.62 -34.49
N ASP A 290 7.76 5.31 -34.30
CA ASP A 290 7.67 6.69 -33.79
C ASP A 290 7.69 6.76 -32.24
N ASN A 291 8.11 5.68 -31.58
CA ASN A 291 8.28 5.59 -30.12
C ASN A 291 6.97 5.67 -29.31
N ARG A 292 5.81 5.48 -29.95
CA ARG A 292 4.51 5.35 -29.28
C ARG A 292 4.24 3.89 -28.89
N ILE A 293 3.22 3.69 -28.06
CA ILE A 293 2.78 2.38 -27.58
C ILE A 293 1.35 2.14 -28.10
N LYS A 294 1.17 1.13 -28.94
CA LYS A 294 -0.17 0.70 -29.37
C LYS A 294 -0.68 -0.41 -28.48
N ASP A 295 -1.96 -0.35 -28.13
CA ASP A 295 -2.71 -1.48 -27.61
C ASP A 295 -3.32 -2.28 -28.78
N CYS A 296 -3.00 -3.56 -28.82
CA CYS A 296 -3.40 -4.48 -29.89
C CYS A 296 -4.27 -5.59 -29.29
N PRO A 297 -5.52 -5.78 -29.76
CA PRO A 297 -6.33 -6.91 -29.35
C PRO A 297 -5.68 -8.23 -29.78
N LYS A 298 -5.88 -9.28 -28.97
CA LYS A 298 -5.48 -10.64 -29.29
C LYS A 298 -6.57 -11.32 -30.10
N THR A 299 -6.18 -11.96 -31.19
CA THR A 299 -7.03 -12.87 -31.95
C THR A 299 -7.35 -14.13 -31.15
N SER A 300 -8.29 -14.95 -31.63
CA SER A 300 -8.62 -16.25 -31.03
C SER A 300 -7.43 -17.22 -30.95
N LYS A 301 -6.40 -17.01 -31.78
CA LYS A 301 -5.16 -17.79 -31.79
C LYS A 301 -4.08 -17.23 -30.86
N GLY A 302 -4.29 -16.04 -30.29
CA GLY A 302 -3.36 -15.36 -29.39
C GLY A 302 -2.42 -14.36 -30.08
N ASP A 303 -2.46 -14.27 -31.41
CA ASP A 303 -1.69 -13.29 -32.18
C ASP A 303 -2.23 -11.87 -31.96
N LEU A 304 -1.37 -10.87 -32.01
CA LEU A 304 -1.77 -9.46 -31.90
C LEU A 304 -2.24 -8.94 -33.25
N GLU A 305 -3.42 -8.33 -33.26
CA GLU A 305 -3.99 -7.67 -34.44
C GLU A 305 -3.71 -6.17 -34.37
N ASP A 306 -3.16 -5.59 -35.44
CA ASP A 306 -2.91 -4.14 -35.53
C ASP A 306 -4.22 -3.43 -35.88
N ASP A 307 -4.71 -2.58 -34.97
CA ASP A 307 -5.78 -1.65 -35.32
C ASP A 307 -5.16 -0.42 -35.99
N ILE A 308 -5.33 -0.35 -37.31
CA ILE A 308 -4.82 0.73 -38.17
C ILE A 308 -5.36 2.11 -37.73
N ARG A 309 -6.50 2.16 -37.02
CA ARG A 309 -7.12 3.41 -36.55
C ARG A 309 -6.50 3.93 -35.24
N ASN A 310 -5.68 3.12 -34.59
CA ASN A 310 -5.03 3.49 -33.33
C ASN A 310 -3.65 4.12 -33.61
N SER A 311 -3.53 5.42 -33.36
CA SER A 311 -2.27 6.16 -33.44
C SER A 311 -1.31 5.83 -32.29
N GLY A 312 -1.73 5.02 -31.31
CA GLY A 312 -0.95 4.67 -30.13
C GLY A 312 -0.93 5.78 -29.08
N TYR A 313 -0.22 5.53 -27.99
CA TYR A 313 -0.09 6.42 -26.83
C TYR A 313 1.36 6.76 -26.57
N ASP A 314 1.59 7.95 -26.04
CA ASP A 314 2.92 8.35 -25.54
C ASP A 314 3.26 7.59 -24.26
N ARG A 315 2.24 7.29 -23.44
CA ARG A 315 2.39 6.55 -22.18
C ARG A 315 1.24 5.59 -21.93
N VAL A 316 1.56 4.46 -21.31
CA VAL A 316 0.57 3.51 -20.79
C VAL A 316 0.82 3.30 -19.30
N ILE A 317 -0.16 3.64 -18.46
CA ILE A 317 -0.06 3.61 -16.99
C ILE A 317 -0.89 2.47 -16.43
N ARG A 318 -0.28 1.57 -15.64
CA ARG A 318 -1.01 0.51 -14.93
C ARG A 318 -1.49 0.96 -13.55
N CYS A 319 -2.81 1.05 -13.43
CA CYS A 319 -3.56 1.28 -12.19
C CYS A 319 -4.37 0.02 -11.84
N LEU A 320 -3.73 -1.14 -11.86
CA LEU A 320 -4.37 -2.47 -11.77
C LEU A 320 -4.51 -3.02 -10.34
N GLY A 321 -4.21 -2.19 -9.33
CA GLY A 321 -4.32 -2.54 -7.91
C GLY A 321 -3.06 -3.15 -7.31
N PHE A 322 -3.20 -3.65 -6.08
CA PHE A 322 -2.13 -4.19 -5.27
C PHE A 322 -2.46 -5.60 -4.77
N GLN A 323 -1.43 -6.38 -4.45
CA GLN A 323 -1.50 -7.70 -3.84
C GLN A 323 -0.74 -7.73 -2.51
N VAL A 324 -0.96 -8.80 -1.76
CA VAL A 324 -0.31 -9.05 -0.46
C VAL A 324 1.17 -9.36 -0.67
N LEU A 325 2.04 -8.78 0.16
CA LEU A 325 3.48 -9.02 0.13
C LEU A 325 3.89 -10.41 0.65
N LEU A 326 3.17 -10.92 1.66
CA LEU A 326 3.52 -12.14 2.37
C LEU A 326 2.95 -13.38 1.68
N LYS A 327 3.84 -14.29 1.27
CA LYS A 327 3.52 -15.70 1.08
C LYS A 327 3.65 -16.38 2.45
N ILE A 328 2.53 -16.73 3.07
CA ILE A 328 2.47 -17.40 4.38
C ILE A 328 2.72 -18.89 4.22
#